data_AF-A0A3D3DFG2-F1
#
_entry.id   AF-A0A3D3DFG2-F1
#
_cell.length_a   1.000
_cell.length_b   1.000
_cell.length_c   1.000
_cell.angle_alpha   90.00
_cell.angle_beta   90.00
_cell.angle_gamma   90.00
#
_symmetry.space_group_name_H-M   'P 1'
#
loop_
_entity.id
_entity.type
_entity.pdbx_description
1 polymer ?
#
loop_
_entity_poly.entity_id
_entity_poly.type
_entity_poly.pdbx_seq_one_letter_code
_entity_poly.pdbx_strand_id
1 'polypeptide(L)' 'MNPPASSPTAHPDGALDRIRRFFLGDKFAAHASIELLAVSPGHARARMTLGPHHLNEVFFD' A
#
# COMPACT_ATOMS: atom_id res chain seq x y z
N MET A 1 -29.70 18.16 20.21
CA MET A 1 -29.28 17.89 18.82
C MET A 1 -27.84 17.42 18.87
N ASN A 2 -27.56 16.19 18.46
CA ASN A 2 -26.18 15.75 18.26
C ASN A 2 -25.64 16.41 16.99
N PRO A 3 -24.38 16.88 16.96
CA PRO A 3 -23.78 17.35 15.71
C PRO A 3 -23.78 16.21 14.68
N PRO A 4 -23.97 16.49 13.39
CA PRO A 4 -23.87 15.46 12.37
C PRO A 4 -22.48 14.84 12.45
N ALA A 5 -22.42 13.51 12.47
CA ALA A 5 -21.17 12.78 12.33
C ALA A 5 -20.46 13.29 11.08
N SER A 6 -19.29 13.90 11.25
CA SER A 6 -18.46 14.41 10.16
C SER A 6 -18.33 13.32 9.10
N SER A 7 -18.73 13.63 7.87
CA SER A 7 -18.69 12.70 6.74
C SER A 7 -17.26 12.14 6.56
N PRO A 8 -17.06 10.83 6.35
CA PRO A 8 -15.73 10.21 6.30
C PRO A 8 -14.92 10.52 5.02
N THR A 9 -15.25 11.56 4.25
CA THR A 9 -14.93 11.61 2.82
C THR A 9 -14.37 12.95 2.32
N ALA A 10 -13.52 13.61 3.12
CA ALA A 10 -12.67 14.69 2.60
C ALA A 10 -11.20 14.27 2.71
N HIS A 11 -10.76 13.37 1.81
CA HIS A 11 -9.34 13.24 1.55
C HIS A 11 -8.88 14.54 0.86
N PRO A 12 -7.77 15.17 1.28
CA PRO A 12 -7.28 16.35 0.59
C PRO A 12 -6.99 15.96 -0.87
N ASP A 13 -7.53 16.75 -1.80
CA ASP A 13 -7.40 16.50 -3.24
C ASP A 13 -5.93 16.15 -3.60
N GLY A 14 -5.78 15.05 -4.37
CA GLY A 14 -4.48 14.55 -4.79
C GLY A 14 -3.69 13.69 -3.76
N ALA A 15 -4.24 13.39 -2.57
CA ALA A 15 -3.57 12.50 -1.61
C ALA A 15 -3.23 11.12 -2.19
N LEU A 16 -4.16 10.52 -2.93
CA LEU A 16 -3.97 9.22 -3.55
C LEU A 16 -2.89 9.27 -4.66
N ASP A 17 -2.82 10.37 -5.39
CA ASP A 17 -1.79 10.57 -6.42
C ASP A 17 -0.39 10.79 -5.82
N ARG A 18 -0.32 11.44 -4.65
CA ARG A 18 0.93 11.51 -3.87
C ARG A 18 1.41 10.12 -3.45
N ILE A 19 0.51 9.23 -3.02
CA ILE A 19 0.84 7.84 -2.68
C ILE A 19 1.38 7.11 -3.93
N ARG A 20 0.68 7.22 -5.07
CA ARG A 20 1.15 6.61 -6.33
C ARG A 20 2.53 7.13 -6.74
N ARG A 21 2.75 8.45 -6.66
CA ARG A 21 4.01 9.09 -7.02
C ARG A 21 5.14 8.69 -6.08
N PHE A 22 4.87 8.60 -4.78
CA PHE A 22 5.82 8.13 -3.80
C PHE A 22 6.24 6.68 -4.10
N PHE A 23 5.26 5.81 -4.34
CA PHE A 23 5.50 4.39 -4.61
C PHE A 23 6.40 4.17 -5.84
N LEU A 24 6.28 5.00 -6.89
CA LEU A 24 7.16 4.94 -8.07
C LEU A 24 8.66 5.14 -7.76
N GLY A 25 8.99 5.84 -6.68
CA GLY A 25 10.36 6.09 -6.25
C GLY A 25 10.83 5.20 -5.09
N ASP A 26 9.99 4.29 -4.63
CA ASP A 26 10.28 3.45 -3.46
C ASP A 26 11.24 2.32 -3.82
N LYS A 27 12.50 2.49 -3.43
CA LYS A 27 13.57 1.51 -3.66
C LYS A 27 13.35 0.21 -2.90
N PHE A 28 12.71 0.25 -1.73
CA PHE A 28 12.41 -0.96 -0.97
C PHE A 28 11.33 -1.77 -1.68
N ALA A 29 10.23 -1.13 -2.08
CA ALA A 29 9.17 -1.79 -2.83
C ALA A 29 9.70 -2.40 -4.14
N ALA A 30 10.56 -1.66 -4.86
CA ALA A 30 11.22 -2.16 -6.06
C ALA A 30 12.11 -3.39 -5.78
N HIS A 31 12.93 -3.35 -4.73
CA HIS A 31 13.82 -4.46 -4.37
C HIS A 31 13.06 -5.69 -3.87
N ALA A 32 11.97 -5.49 -3.12
CA ALA A 32 11.14 -6.57 -2.58
C ALA A 32 10.09 -7.10 -3.58
N SER A 33 10.12 -6.66 -4.86
CA SER A 33 9.14 -7.06 -5.88
C SER A 33 7.68 -6.79 -5.48
N ILE A 34 7.44 -5.66 -4.81
CA ILE A 34 6.11 -5.21 -4.40
C ILE A 34 5.50 -4.34 -5.51
N GLU A 35 4.26 -4.63 -5.88
CA GLU A 35 3.46 -3.89 -6.85
C GLU A 35 2.23 -3.29 -6.16
N LEU A 36 1.98 -2.00 -6.40
CA LEU A 36 0.77 -1.32 -5.95
C LEU A 36 -0.39 -1.59 -6.92
N LEU A 37 -1.42 -2.29 -6.47
CA LEU A 37 -2.58 -2.67 -7.29
C LEU A 37 -3.72 -1.66 -7.23
N ALA A 38 -4.01 -1.11 -6.05
CA ALA A 38 -5.09 -0.16 -5.85
C ALA A 38 -4.84 0.74 -4.64
N VAL A 39 -5.36 1.97 -4.70
CA VAL A 39 -5.36 2.92 -3.59
C VAL A 39 -6.75 3.53 -3.49
N SER A 40 -7.31 3.51 -2.29
CA SER A 40 -8.58 4.11 -1.92
C SER A 40 -8.43 4.87 -0.59
N PRO A 41 -9.38 5.73 -0.22
CA PRO A 41 -9.44 6.31 1.12
C PRO A 41 -9.21 5.29 2.23
N GLY A 42 -8.17 5.51 3.05
CA GLY A 42 -7.82 4.64 4.17
C GLY A 42 -7.36 3.21 3.83
N HIS A 43 -7.14 2.86 2.56
CA HIS A 43 -6.80 1.49 2.17
C HIS A 43 -5.95 1.42 0.89
N ALA A 44 -5.02 0.48 0.84
CA ALA A 44 -4.24 0.16 -0.35
C ALA A 44 -4.11 -1.35 -0.50
N ARG A 45 -4.07 -1.82 -1.74
CA ARG A 45 -3.84 -3.23 -2.08
C ARG A 45 -2.53 -3.34 -2.85
N ALA A 46 -1.68 -4.28 -2.45
CA ALA A 46 -0.41 -4.56 -3.08
C ALA A 46 -0.22 -6.06 -3.33
N ARG A 47 0.71 -6.42 -4.21
CA ARG A 47 1.14 -7.79 -4.49
C ARG A 47 2.64 -7.88 -4.30
N MET A 48 3.14 -9.01 -3.79
CA MET A 48 4.57 -9.29 -3.66
C MET A 48 4.86 -10.67 -4.23
N THR A 49 5.88 -10.77 -5.09
CA THR A 49 6.35 -12.07 -5.58
C THR A 49 7.41 -12.60 -4.63
N LEU A 50 7.17 -13.76 -4.01
CA LEU A 50 8.14 -14.41 -3.12
C LEU A 50 9.25 -15.09 -3.92
N GLY A 51 10.46 -14.53 -3.83
CA GLY A 51 11.71 -15.20 -4.21
C GLY A 51 12.39 -15.96 -3.05
N PRO A 52 13.42 -16.79 -3.33
CA PRO A 52 14.11 -17.60 -2.32
C PRO A 52 14.66 -16.83 -1.11
N HIS A 53 15.08 -15.57 -1.31
CA HIS A 53 15.60 -14.70 -0.25
C HIS A 53 14.53 -14.20 0.74
N HIS A 54 13.24 -14.46 0.48
CA HIS A 54 12.15 -14.17 1.42
C HIS A 54 11.83 -15.35 2.33
N LEU A 55 12.38 -16.53 2.06
CA LEU A 55 12.14 -17.71 2.88
C LEU A 55 12.84 -17.51 4.23
N ASN A 56 12.11 -17.70 5.31
CA ASN A 56 12.70 -18.04 6.60
C ASN A 56 13.26 -19.47 6.52
N GLU A 57 14.25 -19.81 7.35
CA GLU A 57 14.68 -21.21 7.49
C GLU A 57 13.51 -22.04 8.03
N VAL A 58 12.75 -22.61 7.11
CA VAL A 58 11.82 -23.71 7.40
C VAL A 58 11.95 -24.67 6.22
N PHE A 59 12.94 -25.56 6.33
CA PHE A 59 12.95 -26.78 5.55
C PHE A 59 11.87 -27.71 6.13
N PHE A 60 10.98 -28.20 5.27
CA PHE A 60 10.22 -29.41 5.53
C PHE A 60 10.79 -30.49 4.60
N ASP A 61 11.12 -31.64 5.17
CA ASP A 61 11.58 -32.84 4.48
C ASP A 61 10.52 -33.46 3.56
#